data_AF-A0A7T5UMF7-F1
#
_entry.id   AF-A0A7T5UMF7-F1
#
_cell.length_a   1.000
_cell.length_b   1.000
_cell.length_c   1.000
_cell.angle_alpha   90.00
_cell.angle_beta   90.00
_cell.angle_gamma   90.00
#
_symmetry.space_group_name_H-M   'P 1'
#
loop_
_entity.id
_entity.type
_entity.pdbx_description
1 polymer ?
#
loop_
_entity_poly.entity_id
_entity_poly.type
_entity_poly.pdbx_seq_one_letter_code
_entity_poly.pdbx_strand_id
1 'polypeptide(L)'
;MKRILIFFLFFFIVTVQAAFAQEIISTNAATAAITPTPVEYQLPYPGLLPDSPLYFLKVFRDRLIDFLVSDPLKKAELQLLQADKRLSSGQALFGKGKKDLAESTISKGENYFESGIEKLIDAKKQRFDTKHLERKFSISVRVHKEIISGLEKETTGDIKKKLQDTKKRVAEFEKKVNQFGSN
;
A
#
# COMPACT_ATOMS: atom_id res chain seq x y z
N MET A 1 -27.10 31.40 -28.06
CA MET A 1 -27.51 30.10 -27.49
C MET A 1 -26.37 29.08 -27.45
N LYS A 2 -25.13 29.48 -27.08
CA LYS A 2 -23.95 28.58 -27.05
C LYS A 2 -23.50 28.17 -25.63
N ARG A 3 -24.10 28.74 -24.58
CA ARG A 3 -23.80 28.43 -23.16
C ARG A 3 -24.64 27.30 -22.57
N ILE A 4 -25.72 26.89 -23.24
CA ILE A 4 -26.54 25.73 -22.88
C ILE A 4 -25.95 24.41 -23.43
N LEU A 5 -25.13 24.47 -24.48
CA LEU A 5 -24.49 23.29 -25.07
C LEU A 5 -23.35 22.71 -24.19
N ILE A 6 -22.74 23.54 -23.33
CA ILE A 6 -21.66 23.13 -22.43
C ILE A 6 -22.21 22.43 -21.17
N PHE A 7 -23.43 22.77 -20.75
CA PHE A 7 -24.11 22.09 -19.64
C PHE A 7 -24.64 20.70 -20.04
N PHE A 8 -24.98 20.48 -21.32
CA PHE A 8 -25.39 19.17 -21.82
C PHE A 8 -24.23 18.18 -21.98
N LEU A 9 -23.00 18.66 -22.18
CA LEU A 9 -21.81 17.78 -22.24
C LEU A 9 -21.39 17.27 -20.86
N PHE A 10 -21.76 17.98 -19.78
CA PHE A 10 -21.45 17.58 -18.40
C PHE A 10 -22.51 16.67 -17.77
N PHE A 11 -23.72 16.61 -18.34
CA PHE A 11 -24.82 15.77 -17.83
C PHE A 11 -24.87 14.36 -18.47
N PHE A 12 -24.10 14.11 -19.54
CA PHE A 12 -24.11 12.83 -20.25
C PHE A 12 -23.15 11.77 -19.65
N ILE A 13 -22.35 12.10 -18.64
CA ILE A 13 -21.36 11.17 -18.04
C ILE A 13 -21.89 10.50 -16.75
N VAL A 14 -23.07 10.89 -16.24
CA VAL A 14 -23.66 10.35 -14.99
C VAL A 14 -24.82 9.39 -15.28
N THR A 15 -24.60 8.42 -16.17
CA THR A 15 -25.47 7.23 -16.30
C THR A 15 -24.63 5.96 -16.41
N VAL A 16 -23.80 5.69 -15.39
CA VAL A 16 -23.36 4.31 -15.15
C VAL A 16 -24.53 3.60 -14.50
N GLN A 17 -25.30 2.87 -15.30
CA GLN A 17 -26.30 1.93 -14.78
C GLN A 17 -25.59 0.92 -13.89
N ALA A 18 -25.98 0.89 -12.61
CA ALA A 18 -25.69 -0.20 -11.71
C ALA A 18 -26.47 -1.43 -12.19
N ALA A 19 -25.85 -2.25 -13.05
CA ALA A 19 -26.33 -3.60 -13.31
C ALA A 19 -26.02 -4.46 -12.08
N PHE A 20 -26.97 -4.52 -11.15
CA PHE A 20 -27.02 -5.58 -10.13
C PHE A 20 -27.35 -6.90 -10.84
N ALA A 21 -26.33 -7.68 -11.19
CA ALA A 21 -26.51 -9.07 -11.57
C ALA A 21 -26.72 -9.89 -10.29
N GLN A 22 -27.91 -10.43 -10.08
CA GLN A 22 -28.21 -11.37 -9.01
C GLN A 22 -28.09 -12.82 -9.51
N GLU A 23 -27.70 -13.66 -8.56
CA GLU A 23 -27.03 -14.95 -8.62
C GLU A 23 -27.71 -16.09 -9.40
N ILE A 24 -26.89 -16.93 -10.06
CA ILE A 24 -27.21 -18.34 -10.30
C ILE A 24 -26.52 -19.16 -9.21
N ILE A 25 -27.32 -19.76 -8.34
CA ILE A 25 -26.89 -20.74 -7.34
C ILE A 25 -26.63 -22.06 -8.08
N SER A 26 -25.36 -22.40 -8.30
CA SER A 26 -24.94 -23.78 -8.56
C SER A 26 -24.51 -24.43 -7.26
N THR A 27 -25.41 -25.23 -6.70
CA THR A 27 -25.18 -26.06 -5.52
C THR A 27 -24.24 -27.22 -5.86
N ASN A 28 -22.93 -27.02 -5.69
CA ASN A 28 -21.99 -28.13 -5.50
C ASN A 28 -21.50 -28.08 -4.05
N ALA A 29 -22.16 -28.84 -3.19
CA ALA A 29 -21.68 -29.19 -1.88
C ALA A 29 -20.49 -30.14 -2.03
N ALA A 30 -19.29 -29.56 -2.14
CA ALA A 30 -18.04 -30.26 -1.84
C ALA A 30 -17.49 -29.62 -0.57
N THR A 31 -17.45 -30.41 0.50
CA THR A 31 -16.83 -30.10 1.78
C THR A 31 -15.34 -29.84 1.55
N ALA A 32 -14.99 -28.59 1.25
CA ALA A 32 -13.61 -28.17 1.14
C ALA A 32 -13.04 -28.09 2.56
N ALA A 33 -12.21 -29.08 2.89
CA ALA A 33 -11.33 -29.03 4.04
C ALA A 33 -10.57 -27.69 4.01
N ILE A 34 -10.69 -26.93 5.11
CA ILE A 34 -9.98 -25.67 5.30
C ILE A 34 -8.51 -26.02 5.58
N THR A 35 -7.76 -26.31 4.53
CA THR A 35 -6.30 -26.17 4.59
C THR A 35 -6.00 -24.68 4.65
N PRO A 36 -5.27 -24.17 5.65
CA PRO A 36 -4.86 -22.78 5.69
C PRO A 36 -3.93 -22.54 4.50
N THR A 37 -4.46 -21.93 3.44
CA THR A 37 -3.66 -21.44 2.33
C THR A 37 -2.67 -20.42 2.89
N PRO A 38 -1.36 -20.54 2.60
CA PRO A 38 -0.41 -19.49 2.95
C PRO A 38 -0.93 -18.19 2.34
N VAL A 39 -1.11 -17.16 3.18
CA VAL A 39 -1.56 -15.85 2.72
C VAL A 39 -0.43 -15.26 1.87
N GLU A 40 -0.46 -15.52 0.57
CA GLU A 40 0.38 -14.85 -0.41
C GLU A 40 -0.07 -13.39 -0.46
N TYR A 41 0.70 -12.51 0.20
CA TYR A 41 0.38 -11.10 0.28
C TYR A 41 0.79 -10.41 -1.02
N GLN A 42 -0.18 -10.23 -1.91
CA GLN A 42 0.07 -9.56 -3.17
C GLN A 42 0.20 -8.04 -2.96
N LEU A 43 1.36 -7.49 -3.31
CA LEU A 43 1.58 -6.05 -3.27
C LEU A 43 0.64 -5.32 -4.24
N PRO A 44 0.09 -4.16 -3.85
CA PRO A 44 -0.74 -3.35 -4.71
C PRO A 44 0.07 -2.81 -5.89
N TYR A 45 -0.56 -2.77 -7.05
CA TYR A 45 0.04 -2.22 -8.26
C TYR A 45 0.44 -0.73 -8.06
N PRO A 46 1.65 -0.31 -8.47
CA PRO A 46 2.19 1.00 -8.14
C PRO A 46 1.51 2.14 -8.94
N GLY A 47 0.91 1.82 -10.08
CA GLY A 47 0.33 2.80 -11.00
C GLY A 47 1.42 3.63 -11.67
N LEU A 48 1.30 4.96 -11.60
CA LEU A 48 2.34 5.88 -12.09
C LEU A 48 3.60 5.82 -11.22
N LEU A 49 4.73 5.54 -11.88
CA LEU A 49 6.03 5.54 -11.26
C LEU A 49 6.59 6.97 -11.12
N PRO A 50 7.51 7.19 -10.15
CA PRO A 50 8.18 8.47 -9.91
C PRO A 50 8.96 9.05 -11.10
N ASP A 51 9.22 8.26 -12.14
CA ASP A 51 9.93 8.68 -13.35
C ASP A 51 9.02 9.24 -14.45
N SER A 52 7.69 9.25 -14.23
CA SER A 52 6.71 9.73 -15.21
C SER A 52 6.38 11.23 -15.03
N PRO A 53 6.13 11.98 -16.13
CA PRO A 53 5.83 13.42 -16.05
C PRO A 53 4.51 13.72 -15.35
N LEU A 54 3.56 12.79 -15.34
CA LEU A 54 2.26 12.94 -14.68
C LEU A 54 2.29 12.52 -13.21
N TYR A 55 3.45 12.13 -12.66
CA TYR A 55 3.56 11.68 -11.26
C TYR A 55 3.15 12.76 -10.25
N PHE A 56 3.32 14.04 -10.58
CA PHE A 56 2.89 15.14 -9.70
C PHE A 56 1.38 15.11 -9.40
N LEU A 57 0.55 14.70 -10.37
CA LEU A 57 -0.90 14.61 -10.19
C LEU A 57 -1.27 13.52 -9.18
N LYS A 58 -0.57 12.37 -9.25
CA LYS A 58 -0.71 11.29 -8.26
C LYS A 58 -0.33 11.78 -6.86
N VAL A 59 0.82 12.46 -6.73
CA VAL A 59 1.28 12.99 -5.44
C VAL A 59 0.29 14.01 -4.88
N PHE A 60 -0.24 14.90 -5.72
CA PHE A 60 -1.26 15.87 -5.31
C PHE A 60 -2.53 15.18 -4.80
N ARG A 61 -3.06 14.20 -5.56
CA ARG A 61 -4.21 13.38 -5.14
C ARG A 61 -3.96 12.71 -3.79
N ASP A 62 -2.82 12.05 -3.63
CA ASP A 62 -2.50 11.32 -2.40
C ASP A 62 -2.38 12.25 -1.19
N ARG A 63 -1.82 13.46 -1.36
CA ARG A 63 -1.79 14.49 -0.31
C ARG A 63 -3.18 15.01 0.04
N LEU A 64 -4.04 15.23 -0.96
CA LEU A 64 -5.41 15.65 -0.72
C LEU A 64 -6.15 14.58 0.10
N ILE A 65 -6.08 13.32 -0.30
CA ILE A 65 -6.70 12.21 0.46
C ILE A 65 -6.14 12.15 1.88
N ASP A 66 -4.82 12.21 2.06
CA ASP A 66 -4.21 12.15 3.40
C ASP A 66 -4.61 13.33 4.31
N PHE A 67 -4.87 14.51 3.72
CA PHE A 67 -5.38 15.67 4.43
C PHE A 67 -6.86 15.50 4.84
N LEU A 68 -7.69 14.91 3.98
CA LEU A 68 -9.11 14.70 4.28
C LEU A 68 -9.37 13.55 5.27
N VAL A 69 -8.46 12.58 5.37
CA VAL A 69 -8.61 11.43 6.27
C VAL A 69 -8.14 11.79 7.68
N SER A 70 -9.11 12.05 8.56
CA SER A 70 -8.88 12.33 9.99
C SER A 70 -8.99 11.11 10.90
N ASP A 71 -9.74 10.09 10.49
CA ASP A 71 -9.92 8.85 11.25
C ASP A 71 -8.58 8.08 11.36
N PRO A 72 -8.10 7.74 12.57
CA PRO A 72 -6.77 7.16 12.75
C PRO A 72 -6.65 5.75 12.17
N LEU A 73 -7.73 4.94 12.18
CA LEU A 73 -7.74 3.60 11.61
C LEU A 73 -7.63 3.69 10.08
N LYS A 74 -8.47 4.51 9.45
CA LYS A 74 -8.42 4.76 8.01
C LYS A 74 -7.10 5.41 7.58
N LYS A 75 -6.53 6.27 8.43
CA LYS A 75 -5.22 6.88 8.16
C LYS A 75 -4.12 5.84 8.19
N ALA A 76 -4.13 4.92 9.16
CA ALA A 76 -3.19 3.80 9.20
C ALA A 76 -3.30 2.91 7.94
N GLU A 77 -4.52 2.61 7.48
CA GLU A 77 -4.75 1.86 6.24
C GLU A 77 -4.21 2.58 4.99
N LEU A 78 -4.47 3.88 4.89
CA LEU A 78 -3.99 4.70 3.79
C LEU A 78 -2.46 4.76 3.75
N GLN A 79 -1.83 4.92 4.91
CA GLN A 79 -0.38 4.99 5.05
C GLN A 79 0.27 3.64 4.70
N LEU A 80 -0.29 2.52 5.17
CA LEU A 80 0.14 1.18 4.75
C LEU A 80 0.03 0.99 3.23
N LEU A 81 -1.11 1.35 2.63
CA LEU A 81 -1.31 1.26 1.19
C LEU A 81 -0.26 2.09 0.41
N GLN A 82 0.10 3.26 0.94
CA GLN A 82 1.11 4.13 0.35
C GLN A 82 2.53 3.58 0.46
N ALA A 83 2.83 2.87 1.55
CA ALA A 83 4.09 2.16 1.75
C ALA A 83 4.23 1.02 0.75
N ASP A 84 3.24 0.13 0.70
CA ASP A 84 3.25 -1.05 -0.17
C ASP A 84 3.35 -0.67 -1.67
N LYS A 85 2.64 0.38 -2.10
CA LYS A 85 2.73 0.90 -3.48
C LYS A 85 4.13 1.43 -3.82
N ARG A 86 4.80 2.06 -2.84
CA ARG A 86 6.15 2.60 -3.02
C ARG A 86 7.19 1.49 -3.05
N LEU A 87 7.02 0.44 -2.25
CA LEU A 87 7.85 -0.76 -2.35
C LEU A 87 7.75 -1.37 -3.76
N SER A 88 6.52 -1.59 -4.25
CA SER A 88 6.30 -2.10 -5.61
C SER A 88 6.89 -1.17 -6.69
N SER A 89 6.73 0.16 -6.52
CA SER A 89 7.33 1.15 -7.43
C SER A 89 8.85 1.05 -7.44
N GLY A 90 9.44 0.92 -6.25
CA GLY A 90 10.88 0.75 -6.07
C GLY A 90 11.39 -0.51 -6.75
N GLN A 91 10.72 -1.65 -6.56
CA GLN A 91 11.06 -2.90 -7.23
C GLN A 91 11.01 -2.77 -8.76
N ALA A 92 9.95 -2.13 -9.29
CA ALA A 92 9.82 -1.88 -10.72
C ALA A 92 10.92 -0.95 -11.26
N LEU A 93 11.29 0.10 -10.53
CA LEU A 93 12.37 1.02 -10.89
C LEU A 93 13.74 0.34 -10.84
N PHE A 94 13.94 -0.54 -9.86
CA PHE A 94 15.18 -1.30 -9.72
C PHE A 94 15.38 -2.24 -10.91
N GLY A 95 14.33 -2.94 -11.34
CA GLY A 95 14.33 -3.77 -12.55
C GLY A 95 14.59 -2.99 -13.83
N LYS A 96 14.30 -1.67 -13.85
CA LYS A 96 14.63 -0.75 -14.95
C LYS A 96 16.05 -0.17 -14.87
N GLY A 97 16.88 -0.64 -13.94
CA GLY A 97 18.24 -0.14 -13.72
C GLY A 97 18.32 1.22 -13.00
N LYS A 98 17.19 1.82 -12.61
CA LYS A 98 17.13 3.12 -11.92
C LYS A 98 17.33 2.96 -10.41
N LYS A 99 18.47 2.39 -10.01
CA LYS A 99 18.73 1.90 -8.64
C LYS A 99 18.67 2.99 -7.57
N ASP A 100 19.20 4.19 -7.80
CA ASP A 100 19.09 5.32 -6.85
C ASP A 100 17.64 5.77 -6.67
N LEU A 101 16.88 5.86 -7.75
CA LEU A 101 15.47 6.24 -7.70
C LEU A 101 14.63 5.16 -7.02
N ALA A 102 14.96 3.88 -7.26
CA ALA A 102 14.35 2.75 -6.59
C ALA A 102 14.57 2.81 -5.08
N GLU A 103 15.82 2.92 -4.64
CA GLU A 103 16.19 3.00 -3.21
C GLU A 103 15.47 4.17 -2.52
N SER A 104 15.54 5.37 -3.09
CA SER A 104 14.87 6.54 -2.50
C SER A 104 13.35 6.41 -2.49
N THR A 105 12.75 5.71 -3.45
CA THR A 105 11.31 5.43 -3.47
C THR A 105 10.90 4.44 -2.38
N ILE A 106 11.69 3.38 -2.17
CA ILE A 106 11.48 2.40 -1.09
C ILE A 106 11.65 3.08 0.26
N SER A 107 12.74 3.82 0.46
CA SER A 107 13.01 4.54 1.72
C SER A 107 11.89 5.53 2.07
N LYS A 108 11.34 6.23 1.07
CA LYS A 108 10.11 7.05 1.26
C LYS A 108 8.91 6.20 1.63
N GLY A 109 8.72 5.03 1.00
CA GLY A 109 7.69 4.06 1.35
C GLY A 109 7.75 3.65 2.82
N GLU A 110 8.94 3.40 3.34
CA GLU A 110 9.14 3.05 4.76
C GLU A 110 8.75 4.18 5.72
N ASN A 111 8.83 5.45 5.30
CA ASN A 111 8.30 6.56 6.11
C ASN A 111 6.77 6.51 6.22
N TYR A 112 6.07 6.11 5.14
CA TYR A 112 4.62 5.88 5.20
C TYR A 112 4.30 4.66 6.06
N PHE A 113 5.13 3.62 6.02
CA PHE A 113 4.94 2.44 6.86
C PHE A 113 5.03 2.81 8.35
N GLU A 114 6.06 3.56 8.73
CA GLU A 114 6.25 4.06 10.09
C GLU A 114 5.09 4.95 10.56
N SER A 115 4.68 5.92 9.74
CA SER A 115 3.50 6.74 10.04
C SER A 115 2.23 5.90 10.19
N GLY A 116 2.09 4.85 9.39
CA GLY A 116 1.01 3.87 9.51
C GLY A 116 1.00 3.14 10.86
N ILE A 117 2.18 2.74 11.36
CA ILE A 117 2.32 2.13 12.70
C ILE A 117 1.88 3.12 13.78
N GLU A 118 2.30 4.38 13.70
CA GLU A 118 1.90 5.41 14.66
C GLU A 118 0.38 5.61 14.69
N LYS A 119 -0.25 5.66 13.51
CA LYS A 119 -1.72 5.80 13.40
C LYS A 119 -2.47 4.57 13.85
N LEU A 120 -1.91 3.38 13.66
CA LEU A 120 -2.47 2.13 14.20
C LEU A 120 -2.45 2.15 15.74
N ILE A 121 -1.36 2.64 16.34
CA ILE A 121 -1.25 2.84 17.79
C ILE A 121 -2.30 3.86 18.27
N ASP A 122 -2.46 4.98 17.57
CA ASP A 122 -3.47 5.99 17.90
C ASP A 122 -4.89 5.41 17.83
N ALA A 123 -5.20 4.62 16.81
CA ALA A 123 -6.48 3.92 16.67
C ALA A 123 -6.73 2.95 17.84
N LYS A 124 -5.71 2.19 18.24
CA LYS A 124 -5.81 1.27 19.39
C LYS A 124 -6.06 2.02 20.70
N LYS A 125 -5.39 3.15 20.93
CA LYS A 125 -5.64 4.03 22.09
C LYS A 125 -7.07 4.56 22.11
N GLN A 126 -7.62 4.86 20.94
CA GLN A 126 -9.00 5.32 20.75
C GLN A 126 -10.03 4.18 20.71
N ARG A 127 -9.63 2.94 21.04
CA ARG A 127 -10.52 1.76 21.14
C ARG A 127 -11.17 1.33 19.83
N PHE A 128 -10.59 1.67 18.68
CA PHE A 128 -10.97 1.07 17.40
C PHE A 128 -10.65 -0.44 17.37
N ASP A 129 -11.41 -1.22 16.60
CA ASP A 129 -11.03 -2.60 16.29
C ASP A 129 -9.90 -2.62 15.26
N THR A 130 -8.67 -2.83 15.75
CA THR A 130 -7.45 -2.82 14.95
C THR A 130 -7.01 -4.22 14.50
N LYS A 131 -7.69 -5.29 14.91
CA LYS A 131 -7.17 -6.67 14.76
C LYS A 131 -6.87 -7.05 13.32
N HIS A 132 -7.75 -6.68 12.39
CA HIS A 132 -7.54 -6.97 10.97
C HIS A 132 -6.31 -6.20 10.43
N LEU A 133 -6.21 -4.93 10.78
CA LEU A 133 -5.14 -4.06 10.31
C LEU A 133 -3.79 -4.45 10.90
N GLU A 134 -3.73 -4.81 12.19
CA GLU A 134 -2.52 -5.33 12.85
C GLU A 134 -1.97 -6.56 12.12
N ARG A 135 -2.84 -7.51 11.75
CA ARG A 135 -2.44 -8.68 10.93
C ARG A 135 -1.88 -8.25 9.58
N LYS A 136 -2.52 -7.28 8.92
CA LYS A 136 -2.08 -6.77 7.62
C LYS A 136 -0.70 -6.10 7.70
N PHE A 137 -0.45 -5.29 8.72
CA PHE A 137 0.87 -4.71 8.99
C PHE A 137 1.92 -5.81 9.25
N SER A 138 1.58 -6.85 10.02
CA SER A 138 2.51 -7.96 10.33
C SER A 138 2.90 -8.75 9.09
N ILE A 139 1.96 -8.95 8.17
CA ILE A 139 2.23 -9.61 6.89
C ILE A 139 3.04 -8.67 5.98
N SER A 140 2.62 -7.42 5.81
CA SER A 140 3.29 -6.48 4.91
C SER A 140 4.74 -6.21 5.33
N VAL A 141 5.04 -6.03 6.62
CA VAL A 141 6.42 -5.78 7.08
C VAL A 141 7.38 -6.93 6.74
N ARG A 142 6.89 -8.18 6.75
CA ARG A 142 7.69 -9.34 6.31
C ARG A 142 7.98 -9.29 4.81
N VAL A 143 6.99 -8.94 4.01
CA VAL A 143 7.13 -8.75 2.55
C VAL A 143 8.10 -7.61 2.23
N HIS A 144 7.99 -6.47 2.93
CA HIS A 144 8.94 -5.36 2.82
C HIS A 144 10.37 -5.82 3.07
N LYS A 145 10.60 -6.53 4.18
CA LYS A 145 11.91 -7.05 4.55
C LYS A 145 12.46 -8.04 3.52
N GLU A 146 11.61 -8.93 3.00
CA GLU A 146 11.97 -9.92 1.98
C GLU A 146 12.41 -9.25 0.68
N ILE A 147 11.59 -8.35 0.14
CA ILE A 147 11.88 -7.65 -1.11
C ILE A 147 13.13 -6.79 -0.98
N ILE A 148 13.24 -6.00 0.10
CA ILE A 148 14.44 -5.19 0.35
C ILE A 148 15.68 -6.08 0.46
N SER A 149 15.58 -7.24 1.12
CA SER A 149 16.68 -8.19 1.18
C SER A 149 17.03 -8.80 -0.18
N GLY A 150 16.06 -9.00 -1.08
CA GLY A 150 16.30 -9.43 -2.46
C GLY A 150 17.09 -8.37 -3.23
N LEU A 151 16.61 -7.13 -3.23
CA LEU A 151 17.26 -6.01 -3.91
C LEU A 151 18.67 -5.73 -3.38
N GLU A 152 18.88 -5.89 -2.06
CA GLU A 152 20.20 -5.77 -1.43
C GLU A 152 21.20 -6.80 -1.99
N LYS A 153 20.75 -8.05 -2.22
CA LYS A 153 21.61 -9.12 -2.75
C LYS A 153 21.97 -8.89 -4.22
N GLU A 154 21.11 -8.22 -4.98
CA GLU A 154 21.27 -7.92 -6.41
C GLU A 154 22.04 -6.63 -6.70
N THR A 155 22.61 -5.99 -5.67
CA THR A 155 23.35 -4.74 -5.83
C THR A 155 24.60 -4.67 -4.97
N THR A 156 25.46 -3.71 -5.29
CA THR A 156 26.74 -3.47 -4.62
C THR A 156 26.90 -1.97 -4.32
N GLY A 157 28.02 -1.59 -3.68
CA GLY A 157 28.36 -0.20 -3.40
C GLY A 157 27.37 0.51 -2.48
N ASP A 158 27.19 1.81 -2.71
CA ASP A 158 26.41 2.69 -1.84
C ASP A 158 24.93 2.30 -1.76
N ILE A 159 24.33 1.84 -2.87
CA ILE A 159 22.94 1.39 -2.89
C ILE A 159 22.74 0.20 -1.95
N LYS A 160 23.69 -0.75 -1.94
CA LYS A 160 23.61 -1.91 -1.04
C LYS A 160 23.59 -1.45 0.42
N LYS A 161 24.46 -0.51 0.78
CA LYS A 161 24.52 0.06 2.13
C LYS A 161 23.22 0.74 2.53
N LYS A 162 22.63 1.56 1.64
CA LYS A 162 21.34 2.23 1.89
C LYS A 162 20.20 1.23 2.06
N LEU A 163 20.16 0.17 1.25
CA LEU A 163 19.17 -0.92 1.40
C LEU A 163 19.39 -1.70 2.70
N GLN A 164 20.63 -1.90 3.14
CA GLN A 164 20.93 -2.51 4.45
C GLN A 164 20.39 -1.67 5.60
N ASP A 165 20.59 -0.36 5.56
CA ASP A 165 20.07 0.55 6.60
C ASP A 165 18.55 0.60 6.57
N THR A 166 17.93 0.59 5.38
CA THR A 166 16.49 0.46 5.23
C THR A 166 15.99 -0.87 5.80
N LYS A 167 16.66 -2.00 5.52
CA LYS A 167 16.31 -3.32 6.07
C LYS A 167 16.38 -3.35 7.60
N LYS A 168 17.35 -2.66 8.22
CA LYS A 168 17.42 -2.53 9.68
C LYS A 168 16.20 -1.80 10.23
N ARG A 169 15.79 -0.68 9.61
CA ARG A 169 14.54 0.02 9.97
C ARG A 169 13.32 -0.90 9.87
N VAL A 170 13.19 -1.65 8.78
CA VAL A 170 12.07 -2.60 8.61
C VAL A 170 12.09 -3.70 9.67
N ALA A 171 13.26 -4.18 10.09
CA ALA A 171 13.37 -5.13 11.20
C ALA A 171 12.92 -4.54 12.55
N GLU A 172 13.09 -3.22 12.76
CA GLU A 172 12.53 -2.53 13.93
C GLU A 172 11.01 -2.40 13.82
N PHE A 173 10.48 -2.10 12.62
CA PHE A 173 9.03 -2.08 12.37
C PHE A 173 8.40 -3.45 12.65
N GLU A 174 9.04 -4.54 12.23
CA GLU A 174 8.57 -5.91 12.48
C GLU A 174 8.44 -6.19 13.98
N LYS A 175 9.42 -5.75 14.79
CA LYS A 175 9.36 -5.83 16.25
C LYS A 175 8.19 -5.01 16.80
N LYS A 176 8.04 -3.74 16.38
CA LYS A 176 6.94 -2.85 16.82
C LYS A 176 5.57 -3.46 16.51
N VAL A 177 5.40 -4.02 15.32
CA VAL A 177 4.12 -4.60 14.88
C VAL A 177 3.80 -5.90 15.61
N ASN A 178 4.80 -6.77 15.84
CA ASN A 178 4.57 -8.03 16.55
C ASN A 178 4.24 -7.81 18.04
N GLN A 179 4.67 -6.71 18.65
CA GLN A 179 4.25 -6.33 19.99
C GLN A 179 2.74 -6.06 20.09
N PHE A 180 2.04 -5.78 18.98
CA PHE A 180 0.60 -5.55 19.02
C PHE A 180 -0.23 -6.81 19.28
N GLY A 181 0.26 -7.97 18.85
CA GLY A 181 -0.45 -9.25 18.92
C GLY A 181 -0.25 -10.04 20.22
N SER A 182 0.60 -9.56 21.14
CA SER A 182 0.91 -10.24 22.41
C SER A 182 0.07 -9.77 23.61
N ASN A 183 -0.89 -8.85 23.41
CA ASN A 183 -1.73 -8.26 24.46
C ASN A 183 -3.21 -8.58 24.27
#